data_AF-A0A3P3VTE9-F1
#
_entry.id   AF-A0A3P3VTE9-F1
#
_cell.length_a   1.000
_cell.length_b   1.000
_cell.length_c   1.000
_cell.angle_alpha   90.00
_cell.angle_beta   90.00
_cell.angle_gamma   90.00
#
_symmetry.space_group_name_H-M   'P 1'
#
loop_
_entity.id
_entity.type
_entity.pdbx_description
1 polymer ?
#
loop_
_entity_poly.entity_id
_entity_poly.type
_entity_poly.pdbx_seq_one_letter_code
_entity_poly.pdbx_strand_id
1 'polypeptide(L)'
;MTGLGLHLFADDHGRAEARPALIRAALYPEDESVTTSLVEEHLLELDDVGFLRLYTSEGRDLLQLLHPTRVDRPTKSRIPEPPRERSRGFAAVGSGRVLRERVEASAEWAEWEAAQERGAAPPVRPLLLDAPPIGCPDHPNGRFADCGPCGTARRRHSAWLATARYSQQVDEYERSRRVTDEQADYYDEEPF
;
A
#
# COMPACT_ATOMS: atom_id res chain seq x y z
N MET A 1 -14.38 19.65 8.79
CA MET A 1 -14.84 20.99 9.24
C MET A 1 -13.71 21.89 9.73
N THR A 2 -12.57 21.33 10.18
CA THR A 2 -11.40 22.06 10.70
C THR A 2 -10.90 23.18 9.79
N GLY A 3 -10.82 22.93 8.47
CA GLY A 3 -10.35 23.93 7.50
C GLY A 3 -11.16 25.24 7.50
N LEU A 4 -12.50 25.17 7.54
CA LEU A 4 -13.35 26.37 7.58
C LEU A 4 -13.19 27.12 8.90
N GLY A 5 -13.11 26.40 10.01
CA GLY A 5 -12.89 26.99 11.33
C GLY A 5 -11.58 27.76 11.43
N LEU A 6 -10.51 27.26 10.79
CA LEU A 6 -9.21 27.93 10.78
C LEU A 6 -9.24 29.32 10.13
N HIS A 7 -10.13 29.58 9.18
CA HIS A 7 -10.29 30.93 8.61
C HIS A 7 -10.77 31.95 9.63
N LEU A 8 -11.52 31.52 10.65
CA LEU A 8 -12.01 32.39 11.72
C LEU A 8 -11.00 32.51 12.86
N PHE A 9 -10.15 31.50 13.03
CA PHE A 9 -9.12 31.46 14.07
C PHE A 9 -7.85 32.23 13.68
N ALA A 10 -7.54 32.26 12.39
CA ALA A 10 -6.36 32.96 11.87
C ALA A 10 -6.57 34.47 11.80
N ASP A 11 -5.46 35.21 11.82
CA ASP A 11 -5.47 36.66 11.63
C ASP A 11 -5.87 37.07 10.20
N ASP A 12 -6.00 38.37 9.94
CA ASP A 12 -6.35 38.93 8.62
C ASP A 12 -5.39 38.52 7.50
N HIS A 13 -4.19 38.04 7.85
CA HIS A 13 -3.17 37.53 6.92
C HIS A 13 -3.14 36.00 6.84
N GLY A 14 -4.10 35.32 7.47
CA GLY A 14 -4.21 33.87 7.49
C GLY A 14 -3.21 33.17 8.40
N ARG A 15 -2.62 33.87 9.38
CA ARG A 15 -1.59 33.31 10.27
C ARG A 15 -2.15 33.03 11.65
N ALA A 16 -1.74 31.92 12.26
CA ALA A 16 -2.10 31.57 13.63
C ALA A 16 -1.01 30.75 14.32
N GLU A 17 -1.13 30.58 15.64
CA GLU A 17 -0.31 29.64 16.39
C GLU A 17 -0.81 28.21 16.15
N ALA A 18 0.08 27.30 15.76
CA ALA A 18 -0.25 25.93 15.38
C ALA A 18 -0.22 24.99 16.60
N ARG A 19 -0.94 25.36 17.66
CA ARG A 19 -1.11 24.55 18.86
C ARG A 19 -2.43 23.76 18.80
N PRO A 20 -2.39 22.42 18.63
CA PRO A 20 -3.62 21.64 18.48
C PRO A 20 -4.60 21.78 19.65
N ALA A 21 -4.11 21.95 20.87
CA ALA A 21 -4.95 22.16 22.05
C ALA A 21 -5.74 23.48 22.00
N LEU A 22 -5.12 24.57 21.50
CA LEU A 22 -5.79 25.86 21.36
C LEU A 22 -6.79 25.84 20.21
N ILE A 23 -6.40 25.23 19.09
CA ILE A 23 -7.27 25.09 17.91
C ILE A 23 -8.50 24.24 18.26
N ARG A 24 -8.30 23.13 19.00
CA ARG A 24 -9.41 22.32 19.52
C ARG A 24 -10.35 23.16 20.39
N ALA A 25 -9.82 23.84 21.40
CA ALA A 25 -10.64 24.62 22.33
C ALA A 25 -11.43 25.74 21.62
N ALA A 26 -10.87 26.33 20.56
CA ALA A 26 -11.52 27.39 19.79
C ALA A 26 -12.58 26.86 18.81
N LEU A 27 -12.30 25.77 18.10
CA LEU A 27 -13.17 25.25 17.03
C LEU A 27 -14.20 24.23 17.53
N TYR A 28 -13.89 23.53 18.62
CA TYR A 28 -14.64 22.40 19.15
C TYR A 28 -14.80 22.51 20.68
N PRO A 29 -15.43 23.58 21.20
CA PRO A 29 -15.47 23.83 22.64
C PRO A 29 -16.25 22.76 23.43
N GLU A 30 -17.32 22.22 22.86
CA GLU A 30 -18.21 21.24 23.51
C GLU A 30 -18.13 19.84 22.87
N ASP A 31 -17.37 19.69 21.78
CA ASP A 31 -17.28 18.43 21.06
C ASP A 31 -16.16 17.55 21.63
N GLU A 32 -16.53 16.63 22.52
CA GLU A 32 -15.61 15.67 23.12
C GLU A 32 -15.11 14.60 22.15
N SER A 33 -15.79 14.39 21.02
CA SER A 33 -15.35 13.43 20.00
C SER A 33 -14.08 13.90 19.28
N VAL A 34 -13.85 15.21 19.21
CA VAL A 34 -12.66 15.79 18.61
C VAL A 34 -11.55 15.88 19.63
N THR A 35 -10.58 14.98 19.50
CA THR A 35 -9.37 14.95 20.34
C THR A 35 -8.29 15.89 19.81
N THR A 36 -7.33 16.24 20.66
CA THR A 36 -6.16 17.02 20.26
C THR A 36 -5.36 16.32 19.17
N SER A 37 -5.25 14.99 19.23
CA SER A 37 -4.58 14.17 18.21
C SER A 37 -5.30 14.23 16.86
N LEU A 38 -6.63 14.22 16.85
CA LEU A 38 -7.41 14.35 15.62
C LEU A 38 -7.23 15.73 14.97
N VAL A 39 -7.13 16.79 15.77
CA VAL A 39 -6.82 18.13 15.25
C VAL A 39 -5.42 18.18 14.66
N GLU A 40 -4.44 17.53 15.29
CA GLU A 40 -3.08 17.41 14.76
C GLU A 40 -3.05 16.67 13.42
N GLU A 41 -3.76 15.55 13.31
CA GLU A 41 -3.92 14.79 12.06
C GLU A 41 -4.53 15.67 10.95
N HIS A 42 -5.63 16.36 11.23
CA HIS A 42 -6.24 17.29 10.28
C HIS A 42 -5.27 18.39 9.83
N LEU A 43 -4.42 18.92 10.72
CA LEU A 43 -3.46 19.95 10.34
C LEU A 43 -2.38 19.40 9.39
N LEU A 44 -1.91 18.17 9.62
CA LEU A 44 -0.96 17.50 8.74
C LEU A 44 -1.58 17.20 7.37
N GLU A 45 -2.82 16.69 7.34
CA GLU A 45 -3.55 16.46 6.09
C GLU A 45 -3.75 17.75 5.29
N LEU A 46 -4.09 18.85 5.97
CA LEU A 46 -4.29 20.15 5.34
C LEU A 46 -2.97 20.76 4.81
N ASP A 47 -1.82 20.48 5.45
CA ASP A 47 -0.50 20.85 4.92
C ASP A 47 -0.14 20.03 3.67
N ASP A 48 -0.41 18.72 3.70
CA ASP A 48 -0.14 17.80 2.59
C ASP A 48 -0.90 18.18 1.31
N VAL A 49 -2.19 18.50 1.43
CA VAL A 49 -3.00 18.95 0.28
C VAL A 49 -2.71 20.40 -0.13
N GLY A 50 -1.85 21.11 0.59
CA GLY A 50 -1.51 22.50 0.31
C GLY A 50 -2.67 23.47 0.56
N PHE A 51 -3.50 23.19 1.57
CA PHE A 51 -4.50 24.15 2.05
C PHE A 51 -3.87 25.18 3.00
N LEU A 52 -2.97 24.72 3.86
CA LEU A 52 -2.19 25.54 4.78
C LEU A 52 -0.71 25.18 4.67
N ARG A 53 0.12 25.95 5.36
CA ARG A 53 1.55 25.71 5.54
C ARG A 53 1.90 25.74 7.01
N LEU A 54 2.45 24.66 7.52
CA LEU A 54 3.02 24.58 8.87
C LEU A 54 4.49 25.02 8.86
N TYR A 55 4.89 25.84 9.83
CA TYR A 55 6.26 26.32 9.95
C TYR A 55 6.62 26.66 11.39
N THR A 56 7.92 26.75 11.66
CA THR A 56 8.43 27.15 12.96
C THR A 56 9.19 28.47 12.81
N SER A 57 8.87 29.46 13.63
CA SER A 57 9.57 30.75 13.67
C SER A 57 9.76 31.18 15.12
N GLU A 58 10.97 31.63 15.46
CA GLU A 58 11.33 32.06 16.82
C GLU A 58 11.02 30.98 17.90
N GLY A 59 11.15 29.69 17.54
CA GLY A 59 10.85 28.57 18.44
C GLY A 59 9.37 28.34 18.71
N ARG A 60 8.48 28.96 17.93
CA ARG A 60 7.03 28.77 17.99
C ARG A 60 6.52 28.09 16.73
N ASP A 61 5.61 27.14 16.91
CA ASP A 61 4.94 26.47 15.82
C ASP A 61 3.74 27.30 15.37
N LEU A 62 3.73 27.60 14.08
CA LEU A 62 2.82 28.53 13.44
C LEU A 62 2.23 27.87 12.19
N LEU A 63 1.06 28.36 11.80
CA LEU A 63 0.41 27.98 10.55
C LEU A 63 0.12 29.22 9.72
N GLN A 64 0.14 29.05 8.40
CA GLN A 64 -0.34 30.04 7.44
C GLN A 64 -1.32 29.38 6.48
N LEU A 65 -2.53 29.94 6.36
CA LEU A 65 -3.47 29.58 5.31
C LEU A 65 -2.95 30.09 3.97
N LEU A 66 -2.97 29.23 2.95
CA LEU A 66 -2.50 29.61 1.61
C LEU A 66 -3.53 30.45 0.85
N HIS A 67 -4.81 30.29 1.19
CA HIS A 67 -5.92 31.02 0.59
C HIS A 67 -6.76 31.72 1.66
N PRO A 68 -6.22 32.71 2.40
CA PRO A 68 -6.97 33.39 3.45
C PRO A 68 -8.14 34.20 2.88
N THR A 69 -9.16 34.39 3.71
CA THR A 69 -10.32 35.21 3.35
C THR A 69 -9.88 36.67 3.19
N ARG A 70 -10.31 37.32 2.12
CA ARG A 70 -9.96 38.72 1.86
C ARG A 70 -10.64 39.64 2.88
N VAL A 71 -9.84 40.34 3.69
CA VAL A 71 -10.29 41.38 4.62
C VAL A 71 -10.02 42.76 4.03
N ASP A 72 -10.99 43.67 4.12
CA ASP A 72 -10.78 45.08 3.74
C ASP A 72 -10.06 45.80 4.88
N ARG A 73 -8.93 46.46 4.58
CA ARG A 73 -8.01 47.12 5.55
C ARG A 73 -7.47 46.17 6.64
N PRO A 74 -6.63 45.19 6.26
CA PRO A 74 -6.08 44.22 7.21
C PRO A 74 -5.20 44.92 8.26
N THR A 75 -5.32 44.47 9.50
CA THR A 75 -4.41 44.89 10.58
C THR A 75 -3.04 44.25 10.38
N LYS A 76 -1.96 44.99 10.66
CA LYS A 76 -0.60 44.45 10.57
C LYS A 76 -0.47 43.19 11.45
N SER A 77 -0.13 42.06 10.82
CA SER A 77 0.06 40.79 11.55
C SER A 77 1.18 40.91 12.58
N ARG A 78 0.94 40.31 13.75
CA ARG A 78 1.95 40.13 14.82
C ARG A 78 2.76 38.85 14.64
N ILE A 79 2.37 38.00 13.69
CA ILE A 79 2.97 36.69 13.46
C ILE A 79 3.95 36.82 12.29
N PRO A 80 5.20 36.37 12.47
CA PRO A 80 6.22 36.45 11.43
C PRO A 80 5.77 35.73 10.15
N GLU A 81 6.33 36.11 9.02
CA GLU A 81 6.04 35.42 7.76
C GLU A 81 6.82 34.10 7.71
N PRO A 82 6.25 33.02 7.15
CA PRO A 82 6.99 31.78 7.00
C PRO A 82 8.26 31.98 6.16
N PRO A 83 9.33 31.24 6.49
CA PRO A 83 10.51 31.20 5.64
C PRO A 83 10.12 30.70 4.23
N ARG A 84 10.83 31.21 3.21
CA ARG A 84 10.58 30.82 1.81
C ARG A 84 10.72 29.31 1.61
N GLU A 85 11.67 28.68 2.31
CA GLU A 85 11.87 27.24 2.33
C GLU A 85 10.87 26.54 3.28
N ARG A 86 10.41 25.34 2.92
CA ARG A 86 9.52 24.55 3.78
C ARG A 86 10.32 24.12 5.01
N SER A 87 10.14 24.82 6.12
CA SER A 87 10.69 24.42 7.40
C SER A 87 9.99 23.13 7.84
N ARG A 88 10.70 22.00 7.80
CA ARG A 88 10.23 20.69 8.30
C ARG A 88 10.05 20.65 9.83
N GLY A 89 10.00 21.82 10.49
CA GLY A 89 10.17 22.00 11.93
C GLY A 89 8.93 21.72 12.79
N PHE A 90 7.73 21.65 12.20
CA PHE A 90 6.51 21.37 12.95
C PHE A 90 6.54 20.00 13.68
N ALA A 91 7.44 19.10 13.28
CA ALA A 91 7.58 17.77 13.86
C ALA A 91 8.20 17.73 15.29
N ALA A 92 8.69 18.85 15.84
CA ALA A 92 9.67 18.77 16.93
C ALA A 92 9.13 18.71 18.37
N VAL A 93 7.86 19.06 18.67
CA VAL A 93 7.46 19.26 20.09
C VAL A 93 6.31 18.36 20.58
N GLY A 94 5.64 17.61 19.71
CA GLY A 94 4.59 16.65 20.15
C GLY A 94 4.27 15.50 19.18
N SER A 95 4.74 15.60 17.94
CA SER A 95 4.25 14.80 16.80
C SER A 95 4.97 13.48 16.55
N GLY A 96 5.82 13.03 17.46
CA GLY A 96 6.60 11.80 17.27
C GLY A 96 5.72 10.56 17.13
N ARG A 97 4.53 10.54 17.74
CA ARG A 97 3.62 9.39 17.70
C ARG A 97 2.78 9.35 16.42
N VAL A 98 2.08 10.44 16.09
CA VAL A 98 1.17 10.50 14.92
C VAL A 98 1.94 10.34 13.62
N LEU A 99 3.10 11.01 13.49
CA LEU A 99 3.95 10.86 12.32
C LEU A 99 4.49 9.44 12.19
N ARG A 100 4.92 8.84 13.30
CA ARG A 100 5.42 7.46 13.33
C ARG A 100 4.33 6.47 12.95
N GLU A 101 3.14 6.60 13.51
CA GLU A 101 1.98 5.75 13.20
C GLU A 101 1.60 5.86 11.70
N ARG A 102 1.67 7.06 11.12
CA ARG A 102 1.45 7.26 9.68
C ARG A 102 2.56 6.67 8.80
N VAL A 103 3.82 6.78 9.22
CA VAL A 103 4.96 6.17 8.53
C VAL A 103 4.88 4.64 8.61
N GLU A 104 4.55 4.09 9.78
CA GLU A 104 4.35 2.66 10.01
C GLU A 104 3.18 2.15 9.15
N ALA A 105 2.02 2.81 9.17
CA ALA A 105 0.90 2.45 8.31
C ALA A 105 1.29 2.49 6.83
N SER A 106 1.96 3.56 6.36
CA SER A 106 2.41 3.65 4.97
C SER A 106 3.39 2.53 4.59
N ALA A 107 4.23 2.08 5.52
CA ALA A 107 5.14 0.95 5.30
C ALA A 107 4.36 -0.38 5.22
N GLU A 108 3.38 -0.60 6.09
CA GLU A 108 2.51 -1.78 6.06
C GLU A 108 1.74 -1.91 4.72
N TRP A 109 1.21 -0.79 4.19
CA TRP A 109 0.57 -0.79 2.87
C TRP A 109 1.55 -1.13 1.75
N ALA A 110 2.77 -0.59 1.78
CA ALA A 110 3.80 -0.89 0.80
C ALA A 110 4.27 -2.35 0.87
N GLU A 111 4.38 -2.92 2.08
CA GLU A 111 4.69 -4.34 2.28
C GLU A 111 3.57 -5.26 1.74
N TRP A 112 2.31 -4.89 1.97
CA TRP A 112 1.16 -5.62 1.43
C TRP A 112 1.12 -5.57 -0.10
N GLU A 113 1.37 -4.41 -0.70
CA GLU A 113 1.44 -4.24 -2.17
C GLU A 113 2.58 -5.08 -2.76
N ALA A 114 3.77 -5.05 -2.15
CA ALA A 114 4.89 -5.90 -2.54
C ALA A 114 4.62 -7.41 -2.32
N ALA A 115 3.77 -7.78 -1.37
CA ALA A 115 3.31 -9.16 -1.20
C ALA A 115 2.30 -9.59 -2.29
N GLN A 116 1.44 -8.68 -2.74
CA GLN A 116 0.49 -8.92 -3.85
C GLN A 116 1.19 -8.98 -5.21
N GLU A 117 2.21 -8.15 -5.43
CA GLU A 117 3.00 -8.18 -6.66
C GLU A 117 3.84 -9.46 -6.78
N ARG A 118 4.23 -10.08 -5.66
CA ARG A 118 4.77 -11.45 -5.60
C ARG A 118 3.68 -12.52 -5.80
N GLY A 119 2.67 -12.18 -6.60
CA GLY A 119 1.39 -12.88 -6.75
C GLY A 119 1.51 -14.40 -6.84
N ALA A 120 0.53 -15.06 -6.23
CA ALA A 120 0.37 -16.50 -6.33
C ALA A 120 0.41 -16.93 -7.81
N ALA A 121 1.26 -17.91 -8.13
CA ALA A 121 1.38 -18.42 -9.49
C ALA A 121 0.00 -18.80 -10.05
N PRO A 122 -0.26 -18.52 -11.35
CA PRO A 122 -1.54 -18.88 -11.96
C PRO A 122 -1.79 -20.39 -11.79
N PRO A 123 -3.05 -20.81 -11.57
CA PRO A 123 -3.37 -22.21 -11.37
C PRO A 123 -2.96 -23.02 -12.61
N VAL A 124 -2.19 -24.10 -12.40
CA VAL A 124 -1.74 -24.98 -13.48
C VAL A 124 -2.93 -25.78 -14.01
N ARG A 125 -3.09 -25.80 -15.34
CA ARG A 125 -4.14 -26.57 -16.01
C ARG A 125 -3.94 -28.08 -15.74
N PRO A 126 -4.97 -28.81 -15.28
CA PRO A 126 -4.82 -30.23 -14.95
C PRO A 126 -4.63 -31.08 -16.21
N LEU A 127 -3.68 -32.03 -16.15
CA LEU A 127 -3.32 -32.92 -17.26
C LEU A 127 -4.51 -33.69 -17.86
N LEU A 128 -5.53 -33.99 -17.06
CA LEU A 128 -6.72 -34.72 -17.52
C LEU A 128 -7.43 -34.02 -18.68
N LEU A 129 -7.37 -32.69 -18.76
CA LEU A 129 -8.02 -31.92 -19.82
C LEU A 129 -7.33 -32.03 -21.18
N ASP A 130 -6.04 -32.38 -21.19
CA ASP A 130 -5.25 -32.57 -22.41
C ASP A 130 -5.12 -34.07 -22.78
N ALA A 131 -5.68 -34.96 -21.95
CA ALA A 131 -5.63 -36.40 -22.17
C ALA A 131 -6.48 -36.80 -23.39
N PRO A 132 -6.01 -37.78 -24.21
CA PRO A 132 -6.83 -38.41 -25.23
C PRO A 132 -8.11 -39.00 -24.63
N PRO A 133 -9.25 -39.07 -25.36
CA PRO A 133 -10.50 -39.55 -24.79
C PRO A 133 -10.38 -40.98 -24.25
N ILE A 134 -11.08 -41.24 -23.13
CA ILE A 134 -11.05 -42.55 -22.45
C ILE A 134 -11.87 -43.62 -23.21
N GLY A 135 -12.79 -43.19 -24.07
CA GLY A 135 -13.67 -44.02 -24.88
C GLY A 135 -13.24 -44.12 -26.35
N CYS A 136 -13.75 -45.13 -27.05
CA CYS A 136 -13.61 -45.20 -28.51
C CYS A 136 -14.60 -44.24 -29.20
N PRO A 137 -14.45 -43.96 -30.51
CA PRO A 137 -15.39 -43.10 -31.24
C PRO A 137 -16.86 -43.54 -31.15
N ASP A 138 -17.11 -44.85 -31.05
CA ASP A 138 -18.46 -45.41 -30.90
C ASP A 138 -19.04 -45.20 -29.49
N HIS A 139 -18.17 -44.98 -28.50
CA HIS A 139 -18.54 -44.79 -27.09
C HIS A 139 -17.61 -43.74 -26.46
N PRO A 140 -17.80 -42.44 -26.74
CA PRO A 140 -16.88 -41.39 -26.32
C PRO A 140 -16.70 -41.31 -24.80
N ASN A 141 -17.74 -41.65 -24.03
CA ASN A 141 -17.73 -41.66 -22.57
C ASN A 141 -17.50 -43.06 -21.98
N GLY A 142 -17.14 -44.04 -22.81
CA GLY A 142 -16.98 -45.43 -22.42
C GLY A 142 -18.29 -46.20 -22.27
N ARG A 143 -18.16 -47.51 -22.07
CA ARG A 143 -19.26 -48.44 -21.80
C ARG A 143 -18.77 -49.50 -20.80
N PHE A 144 -19.69 -50.03 -19.98
CA PHE A 144 -19.37 -51.10 -19.01
C PHE A 144 -19.25 -52.50 -19.63
N ALA A 145 -19.69 -52.69 -20.88
CA ALA A 145 -19.55 -53.95 -21.60
C ALA A 145 -18.15 -54.08 -22.24
N ASP A 146 -17.68 -55.32 -22.43
CA ASP A 146 -16.39 -55.62 -23.03
C ASP A 146 -16.33 -55.20 -24.50
N CYS A 147 -15.85 -53.98 -24.73
CA CYS A 147 -15.55 -53.45 -26.05
C CYS A 147 -14.03 -53.38 -26.20
N GLY A 148 -13.46 -54.18 -27.10
CA GLY A 148 -12.01 -54.22 -27.37
C GLY A 148 -11.41 -52.83 -27.63
N PRO A 149 -12.00 -52.02 -28.55
CA PRO A 149 -11.58 -50.64 -28.79
C PRO A 149 -11.62 -49.73 -27.56
N CYS A 150 -12.66 -49.82 -26.72
CA CYS A 150 -12.73 -49.07 -25.46
C CYS A 150 -11.58 -49.44 -24.51
N GLY A 151 -11.22 -50.72 -24.43
CA GLY A 151 -10.06 -51.17 -23.65
C GLY A 151 -8.74 -50.59 -24.16
N THR A 152 -8.57 -50.50 -25.47
CA THR A 152 -7.38 -49.88 -26.09
C THR A 152 -7.35 -48.36 -25.87
N ALA A 153 -8.48 -47.67 -25.98
CA ALA A 153 -8.60 -46.24 -25.69
C ALA A 153 -8.24 -45.93 -24.22
N ARG A 154 -8.76 -46.73 -23.27
CA ARG A 154 -8.42 -46.60 -21.84
C ARG A 154 -6.93 -46.81 -21.58
N ARG A 155 -6.32 -47.84 -22.19
CA ARG A 155 -4.86 -48.07 -22.07
C ARG A 155 -4.05 -46.89 -22.61
N ARG A 156 -4.45 -46.33 -23.76
CA ARG A 156 -3.81 -45.14 -24.36
C ARG A 156 -3.93 -43.91 -23.46
N HIS A 157 -5.11 -43.65 -22.91
CA HIS A 157 -5.34 -42.55 -21.96
C HIS A 157 -4.46 -42.70 -20.72
N SER A 158 -4.42 -43.89 -20.10
CA SER A 158 -3.58 -44.15 -18.92
C SER A 158 -2.09 -44.04 -19.21
N ALA A 159 -1.63 -44.55 -20.35
CA ALA A 159 -0.24 -44.45 -20.78
C ALA A 159 0.16 -42.97 -20.98
N TRP A 160 -0.69 -42.18 -21.65
CA TRP A 160 -0.46 -40.75 -21.85
C TRP A 160 -0.34 -40.00 -20.52
N LEU A 161 -1.25 -40.24 -19.56
CA LEU A 161 -1.18 -39.62 -18.24
C LEU A 161 0.10 -39.97 -17.48
N ALA A 162 0.55 -41.23 -17.57
CA ALA A 162 1.80 -41.67 -16.96
C ALA A 162 3.00 -40.92 -17.56
N THR A 163 3.06 -40.81 -18.88
CA THR A 163 4.12 -40.06 -19.59
C THR A 163 4.10 -38.57 -19.23
N ALA A 164 2.93 -37.93 -19.23
CA ALA A 164 2.80 -36.51 -18.94
C ALA A 164 3.17 -36.15 -17.48
N ARG A 165 2.86 -37.04 -16.53
CA ARG A 165 3.30 -36.88 -15.13
C ARG A 165 4.80 -37.03 -15.00
N TYR A 166 5.38 -38.01 -15.69
CA TYR A 166 6.82 -38.22 -15.67
C TYR A 166 7.58 -37.03 -16.27
N SER A 167 7.12 -36.46 -17.38
CA SER A 167 7.75 -35.26 -17.95
C SER A 167 7.68 -34.06 -17.02
N GLN A 168 6.54 -33.82 -16.34
CA GLN A 168 6.43 -32.75 -15.34
C GLN A 168 7.43 -32.92 -14.19
N GLN A 169 7.61 -34.16 -13.71
CA GLN A 169 8.58 -34.46 -12.65
C GLN A 169 10.02 -34.23 -13.10
N VAL A 170 10.35 -34.56 -14.35
CA VAL A 170 11.69 -34.29 -14.92
C VAL A 170 11.92 -32.79 -15.06
N ASP A 171 10.95 -32.04 -15.60
CA ASP A 171 11.07 -30.58 -15.73
C ASP A 171 11.24 -29.88 -14.38
N GLU A 172 10.55 -30.35 -13.34
CA GLU A 172 10.67 -29.87 -11.97
C GLU A 172 12.04 -30.22 -11.36
N TYR A 173 12.53 -31.43 -11.59
CA TYR A 173 13.87 -31.85 -11.18
C TYR A 173 14.96 -31.01 -11.87
N GLU A 174 14.87 -30.79 -13.18
CA GLU A 174 15.84 -29.96 -13.90
C GLU A 174 15.83 -28.50 -13.44
N ARG A 175 14.64 -27.93 -13.19
CA ARG A 175 14.51 -26.57 -12.64
C ARG A 175 15.13 -26.47 -11.26
N SER A 176 14.82 -27.40 -10.35
CA SER A 176 15.39 -27.37 -9.00
C SER A 176 16.91 -27.56 -9.01
N ARG A 177 17.44 -28.39 -9.93
CA ARG A 177 18.88 -28.53 -10.10
C ARG A 177 19.55 -27.25 -10.60
N ARG A 178 19.00 -26.60 -11.63
CA ARG A 178 19.54 -25.31 -12.14
C ARG A 178 19.60 -24.24 -11.06
N VAL A 179 18.54 -24.10 -10.26
CA VAL A 179 18.50 -23.15 -9.14
C VAL A 179 19.59 -23.47 -8.11
N THR A 180 19.81 -24.77 -7.82
CA THR A 180 20.85 -25.19 -6.87
C THR A 180 22.25 -24.90 -7.41
N ASP A 181 22.49 -25.17 -8.71
CA ASP A 181 23.76 -24.91 -9.37
C ASP A 181 24.05 -23.39 -9.44
N GLU A 182 23.09 -22.58 -9.85
CA GLU A 182 23.20 -21.09 -9.86
C GLU A 182 23.43 -20.52 -8.46
N GLN A 183 22.82 -21.12 -7.44
CA GLN A 183 23.01 -20.70 -6.05
C GLN A 183 24.39 -21.11 -5.53
N ALA A 184 24.96 -22.23 -5.97
CA ALA A 184 26.30 -22.65 -5.61
C ALA A 184 27.37 -21.72 -6.23
N ASP A 185 27.21 -21.35 -7.50
CA ASP A 185 28.13 -20.43 -8.19
C ASP A 185 28.17 -19.04 -7.52
N TYR A 186 27.04 -18.56 -6.98
CA TYR A 186 26.97 -17.28 -6.26
C TYR A 186 27.81 -17.25 -4.96
N TYR A 187 27.98 -18.39 -4.27
CA TYR A 187 28.74 -18.45 -3.01
C TYR A 187 30.24 -18.69 -3.19
N ASP A 188 30.71 -19.07 -4.39
CA ASP A 188 32.14 -19.26 -4.69
C ASP A 188 32.85 -17.97 -5.17
N GLU A 189 32.12 -16.87 -5.39
CA GLU A 189 32.66 -15.59 -5.88
C GLU A 189 33.01 -14.56 -4.78
N GLU A 190 32.83 -14.84 -3.48
CA GLU A 190 33.28 -13.91 -2.42
C GLU A 190 34.80 -14.08 -2.14
N PRO A 191 35.65 -13.09 -2.46
CA PRO A 191 37.06 -13.13 -2.09
C PRO A 191 37.20 -12.78 -0.60
N PHE A 192 37.89 -13.64 0.14
CA PHE A 192 38.40 -13.37 1.50
C PHE A 192 39.36 -12.19 1.54
#